data_AF-A0ABC9X0L3-F1
#
_entry.id   AF-A0ABC9X0L3-F1
#
_cell.length_a   1.000
_cell.length_b   1.000
_cell.length_c   1.000
_cell.angle_alpha   90.00
_cell.angle_beta   90.00
_cell.angle_gamma   90.00
#
_symmetry.space_group_name_H-M   'P 1'
#
loop_
_entity.id
_entity.type
_entity.pdbx_description
1 polymer ?
#
loop_
_entity_poly.entity_id
_entity_poly.type
_entity_poly.pdbx_seq_one_letter_code
_entity_poly.pdbx_strand_id
1 'polypeptide(L)'
;MRERLVGDMLCFLHHPEEELKKYQGPSLLRTLCTGSYLDIEKTARWFQELLTKAWELLLVSSKFRLTMLPCRRYCKLQITDADNRALLIELIFGVQQGNLDNFMSID
;
A
#
# COMPACT_ATOMS: atom_id res chain seq x y z
N MET A 1 20.77 -16.75 -10.38
CA MET A 1 21.00 -15.60 -9.47
C MET A 1 20.71 -16.11 -8.06
N ARG A 2 21.59 -15.88 -7.07
CA ARG A 2 21.33 -16.29 -5.67
C ARG A 2 20.43 -15.25 -5.02
N GLU A 3 19.35 -15.69 -4.38
CA GLU A 3 18.48 -14.80 -3.61
C GLU A 3 19.18 -14.28 -2.36
N ARG A 4 19.00 -12.99 -2.05
CA ARG A 4 19.36 -12.42 -0.75
C ARG A 4 18.06 -12.19 0.02
N LEU A 5 17.84 -12.97 1.07
CA LEU A 5 16.67 -12.83 1.92
C LEU A 5 16.75 -11.53 2.72
N VAL A 6 15.64 -10.78 2.75
CA VAL A 6 15.44 -9.66 3.68
C VAL A 6 14.59 -10.20 4.84
N GLY A 7 15.25 -10.61 5.92
CA GLY A 7 14.59 -11.37 7.00
C GLY A 7 14.17 -12.77 6.54
N ASP A 8 13.01 -13.25 6.99
CA ASP A 8 12.45 -14.57 6.61
C ASP A 8 11.56 -14.49 5.36
N MET A 9 11.57 -13.38 4.62
CA MET A 9 10.71 -13.17 3.46
C MET A 9 11.35 -13.75 2.19
N LEU A 10 10.73 -14.80 1.65
CA LEU A 10 11.04 -15.37 0.34
C LEU A 10 10.74 -14.40 -0.82
N CYS A 11 11.52 -14.46 -1.89
CA CYS A 11 11.33 -13.64 -3.08
C CYS A 11 10.21 -14.20 -3.95
N PHE A 12 9.22 -13.36 -4.24
CA PHE A 12 8.06 -13.68 -5.06
C PHE A 12 8.40 -14.12 -6.51
N LEU A 13 9.57 -13.73 -7.01
CA LEU A 13 10.04 -14.06 -8.37
C LEU A 13 10.77 -15.40 -8.45
N HIS A 14 11.35 -15.88 -7.34
CA HIS A 14 12.20 -17.07 -7.34
C HIS A 14 11.53 -18.29 -6.71
N HIS A 15 10.41 -18.10 -5.99
CA HIS A 15 9.67 -19.16 -5.32
C HIS A 15 8.25 -19.30 -5.89
N PRO A 16 7.73 -20.54 -6.06
CA PRO A 16 6.35 -20.77 -6.50
C PRO A 16 5.34 -20.36 -5.42
N GLU A 17 4.12 -20.02 -5.85
CA GLU A 17 3.03 -19.56 -4.98
C GLU A 17 2.73 -20.49 -3.80
N GLU A 18 2.78 -21.81 -4.04
CA GLU A 18 2.54 -22.84 -3.01
C GLU A 18 3.63 -22.89 -1.92
N GLU A 19 4.86 -22.48 -2.23
CA GLU A 19 5.94 -22.34 -1.25
C GLU A 19 5.78 -21.03 -0.47
N LEU A 20 5.46 -19.95 -1.18
CA LEU A 20 5.21 -18.64 -0.59
C LEU A 20 4.05 -18.66 0.41
N LYS A 21 2.95 -19.38 0.13
CA LYS A 21 1.80 -19.55 1.04
C LYS A 21 2.15 -20.26 2.36
N LYS A 22 3.23 -21.05 2.40
CA LYS A 22 3.63 -21.82 3.59
C LYS A 22 4.47 -20.99 4.56
N TYR A 23 5.37 -20.18 4.01
CA TYR A 23 6.34 -19.40 4.79
C TYR A 23 5.92 -17.95 4.99
N GLN A 24 5.15 -17.42 4.07
CA GLN A 24 4.53 -16.12 4.21
C GLN A 24 3.07 -16.34 4.59
N GLY A 25 2.55 -15.55 5.53
CA GLY A 25 1.16 -15.64 5.93
C GLY A 25 0.22 -15.54 4.71
N PRO A 26 -1.08 -15.87 4.85
CA PRO A 26 -2.06 -15.84 3.74
C PRO A 26 -2.28 -14.45 3.07
N SER A 27 -1.39 -13.48 3.23
CA SER A 27 -1.73 -12.09 3.51
C SER A 27 -1.09 -11.03 2.61
N LEU A 28 -0.08 -11.32 1.78
CA LEU A 28 0.51 -10.30 0.89
C LEU A 28 0.22 -10.56 -0.60
N LEU A 29 0.57 -11.74 -1.11
CA LEU A 29 0.44 -12.08 -2.54
C LEU A 29 -0.99 -11.92 -3.06
N ARG A 30 -1.96 -12.50 -2.35
CA ARG A 30 -3.36 -12.43 -2.76
C ARG A 30 -3.91 -11.01 -2.68
N THR A 31 -3.44 -10.24 -1.70
CA THR A 31 -3.96 -8.92 -1.37
C THR A 31 -3.36 -7.83 -2.25
N LEU A 32 -2.05 -7.88 -2.51
CA LEU A 32 -1.28 -6.80 -3.13
C LEU A 32 -0.63 -7.18 -4.46
N CYS A 33 -0.55 -8.47 -4.82
CA CYS A 33 0.15 -8.91 -6.03
C CYS A 33 -0.80 -9.44 -7.11
N THR A 34 -0.33 -9.41 -8.36
CA THR A 34 -0.93 -10.14 -9.49
C THR A 34 0.18 -10.99 -10.10
N GLY A 35 0.09 -12.31 -9.87
CA GLY A 35 1.23 -13.21 -10.07
C GLY A 35 2.37 -12.86 -9.12
N SER A 36 3.60 -12.84 -9.63
CA SER A 36 4.81 -12.53 -8.86
C SER A 36 5.15 -11.03 -8.74
N TYR A 37 4.28 -10.15 -9.26
CA TYR A 37 4.52 -8.71 -9.28
C TYR A 37 3.58 -7.99 -8.32
N LEU A 38 4.10 -6.97 -7.64
CA LEU A 38 3.29 -6.05 -6.85
C LEU A 38 2.33 -5.32 -7.79
N ASP A 39 1.05 -5.39 -7.50
CA ASP A 39 -0.01 -4.78 -8.28
C ASP A 39 -0.38 -3.45 -7.64
N ILE A 40 -0.15 -2.36 -8.40
CA ILE A 40 -0.36 -1.00 -7.91
C ILE A 40 -1.82 -0.75 -7.54
N GLU A 41 -2.79 -1.26 -8.31
CA GLU A 41 -4.20 -0.98 -8.05
C GLU A 41 -4.71 -1.72 -6.82
N LYS A 42 -4.26 -2.96 -6.64
CA LYS A 42 -4.52 -3.73 -5.42
C LYS A 42 -3.86 -3.07 -4.20
N THR A 43 -2.63 -2.60 -4.35
CA THR A 43 -1.89 -1.90 -3.30
C THR A 43 -2.57 -0.61 -2.88
N ALA A 44 -2.96 0.22 -3.86
CA ALA A 44 -3.69 1.46 -3.59
C ALA A 44 -5.02 1.20 -2.89
N ARG A 45 -5.81 0.23 -3.36
CA ARG A 45 -7.08 -0.14 -2.74
C ARG A 45 -6.91 -0.63 -1.31
N TRP A 46 -5.97 -1.55 -1.09
CA TRP A 46 -5.68 -2.05 0.25
C TRP A 46 -5.28 -0.91 1.20
N PHE A 47 -4.45 0.02 0.74
CA PHE A 47 -4.04 1.16 1.55
C PHE A 47 -5.19 2.14 1.82
N GLN A 48 -6.08 2.39 0.85
CA GLN A 48 -7.28 3.19 1.05
C GLN A 48 -8.16 2.59 2.14
N GLU A 49 -8.40 1.27 2.10
CA GLU A 49 -9.18 0.56 3.13
C GLU A 49 -8.51 0.63 4.51
N LEU A 50 -7.18 0.43 4.56
CA LEU A 50 -6.41 0.54 5.80
C LEU A 50 -6.51 1.95 6.39
N LEU A 51 -6.31 2.98 5.56
CA LEU A 51 -6.34 4.38 5.98
C LEU A 51 -7.72 4.77 6.50
N THR A 52 -8.80 4.37 5.82
CA THR A 52 -10.17 4.62 6.28
C THR A 52 -10.41 4.01 7.66
N LYS A 53 -10.05 2.73 7.86
CA LYS A 53 -10.21 2.07 9.17
C LYS A 53 -9.34 2.69 10.25
N ALA A 54 -8.10 3.04 9.93
CA ALA A 54 -7.19 3.69 10.86
C ALA A 54 -7.69 5.09 11.24
N TRP A 55 -8.28 5.83 10.29
CA TRP A 55 -8.82 7.16 10.52
C TRP A 55 -9.91 7.15 11.59
N GLU A 56 -10.81 6.18 11.57
CA GLU A 56 -11.88 6.02 12.58
C GLU A 56 -11.33 5.86 14.01
N LEU A 57 -10.10 5.37 14.17
CA LEU A 57 -9.45 5.20 15.47
C LEU A 57 -8.70 6.44 15.94
N LEU A 58 -8.50 7.44 15.07
CA LEU A 58 -7.77 8.66 15.42
C LEU A 58 -8.69 9.67 16.10
N LEU A 59 -8.24 10.27 17.20
CA LEU A 59 -8.98 11.31 17.93
C LEU A 59 -9.36 12.51 17.04
N VAL A 60 -8.54 12.80 16.02
CA VAL A 60 -8.77 13.90 15.07
C VAL A 60 -9.97 13.66 14.15
N SER A 61 -10.43 12.42 13.97
CA SER A 61 -11.57 12.09 13.11
C SER A 61 -12.88 12.74 13.56
N SER A 62 -13.00 13.07 14.85
CA SER A 62 -14.15 13.81 15.40
C SER A 62 -14.23 15.27 14.93
N LYS A 63 -13.10 15.85 14.50
CA LYS A 63 -12.98 17.25 14.07
C LYS A 63 -12.86 17.42 12.56
N PHE A 64 -12.43 16.37 11.87
CA PHE A 64 -12.12 16.40 10.46
C PHE A 64 -12.73 15.20 9.74
N ARG A 65 -13.40 15.47 8.62
CA ARG A 65 -13.93 14.44 7.72
C ARG A 65 -12.88 14.05 6.70
N LEU A 66 -12.49 12.77 6.71
CA LEU A 66 -11.71 12.16 5.62
C LEU A 66 -12.66 11.67 4.52
N THR A 67 -12.39 12.05 3.28
CA THR A 67 -13.07 11.55 2.09
C THR A 67 -12.05 10.98 1.14
N MET A 68 -12.29 9.75 0.67
CA MET A 68 -11.45 9.13 -0.36
C MET A 68 -12.00 9.43 -1.74
N LEU A 69 -11.21 10.13 -2.56
CA LEU A 69 -11.57 10.51 -3.91
C LEU A 69 -11.22 9.39 -4.90
N PRO A 70 -11.97 9.24 -6.00
CA PRO A 70 -11.72 8.19 -6.98
C PRO A 70 -10.30 8.25 -7.56
N CYS A 71 -9.50 7.24 -7.25
CA CYS A 71 -8.21 6.99 -7.89
C CYS A 71 -7.87 5.50 -7.81
N ARG A 72 -7.25 4.96 -8.86
CA ARG A 72 -6.89 3.54 -8.95
C ARG A 72 -5.45 3.24 -8.57
N ARG A 73 -4.50 4.11 -8.90
CA ARG A 73 -3.06 3.82 -8.78
C ARG A 73 -2.37 4.52 -7.62
N TYR A 74 -2.96 5.59 -7.13
CA TYR A 74 -2.49 6.34 -5.97
C TYR A 74 -3.68 6.62 -5.04
N CYS A 75 -3.43 7.17 -3.85
CA CYS A 75 -4.53 7.60 -2.98
C CYS A 75 -4.73 9.10 -3.10
N LYS A 76 -5.98 9.52 -3.29
CA LYS A 76 -6.35 10.92 -3.29
C LYS A 76 -7.33 11.17 -2.15
N LEU A 77 -6.86 11.78 -1.07
CA LEU A 77 -7.67 12.06 0.11
C LEU A 77 -7.98 13.54 0.19
N GLN A 78 -9.22 13.83 0.56
CA GLN A 78 -9.63 15.14 0.99
C GLN A 78 -9.92 15.11 2.50
N ILE A 79 -9.26 15.98 3.25
CA ILE A 79 -9.55 16.21 4.66
C ILE A 79 -10.29 17.53 4.75
N THR A 80 -11.47 17.54 5.35
CA THR A 80 -12.32 18.74 5.47
C THR A 80 -12.64 19.03 6.93
N ASP A 81 -12.54 20.29 7.33
CA ASP A 81 -12.94 20.74 8.67
C ASP A 81 -14.40 21.18 8.75
N ALA A 82 -14.84 21.64 9.93
CA ALA A 82 -16.20 22.11 10.16
C ALA A 82 -16.56 23.37 9.34
N ASP A 83 -15.57 24.17 8.93
CA ASP A 83 -15.75 25.38 8.13
C ASP A 83 -15.73 25.07 6.61
N ASN A 84 -15.77 23.79 6.24
CA ASN A 84 -15.61 23.30 4.86
C ASN A 84 -14.27 23.66 4.19
N ARG A 85 -13.24 24.01 4.97
CA ARG A 85 -11.89 24.14 4.42
C ARG A 85 -11.34 22.76 4.12
N ALA A 86 -10.84 22.57 2.91
CA ALA A 86 -10.37 21.30 2.41
C ALA A 86 -8.86 21.31 2.18
N LEU A 87 -8.19 20.25 2.64
CA LEU A 87 -6.84 19.89 2.27
C LEU A 87 -6.89 18.66 1.36
N LEU A 88 -6.31 18.77 0.17
CA LEU A 88 -6.17 17.67 -0.78
C LEU A 88 -4.75 17.10 -0.66
N ILE A 89 -4.65 15.78 -0.50
CA ILE A 89 -3.38 15.06 -0.42
C ILE A 89 -3.39 13.94 -1.47
N GLU A 90 -2.31 13.84 -2.22
CA GLU A 90 -2.02 12.73 -3.12
C GLU A 90 -0.87 11.90 -2.55
N LEU A 91 -1.11 10.61 -2.30
CA LEU A 91 -0.12 9.66 -1.81
C LEU A 91 0.26 8.71 -2.94
N ILE A 92 1.52 8.75 -3.33
CA ILE A 92 2.11 7.92 -4.38
C ILE A 92 2.92 6.81 -3.70
N PHE A 93 2.84 5.59 -4.24
CA PHE A 93 3.57 4.44 -3.71
C PHE A 93 4.93 4.31 -4.41
N GLY A 94 5.98 4.13 -3.61
CA GLY A 94 7.32 3.87 -4.10
C GLY A 94 7.90 2.61 -3.46
N VAL A 95 8.68 1.86 -4.23
CA VAL A 95 9.47 0.74 -3.74
C VAL A 95 10.95 1.05 -3.97
N GLN A 96 11.75 0.84 -2.93
CA GLN A 96 13.20 0.94 -3.04
C GLN A 96 13.75 -0.35 -3.65
N GLN A 97 14.54 -0.24 -4.72
CA GLN A 97 15.20 -1.39 -5.34
C GLN A 97 16.70 -1.38 -5.04
N GLY A 98 17.12 -2.29 -4.13
CA GLY A 98 18.52 -2.42 -3.72
C GLY A 98 18.94 -1.46 -2.59
N ASN A 99 20.24 -1.27 -2.42
CA ASN A 99 20.83 -0.43 -1.35
C ASN A 99 21.12 1.01 -1.80
N LEU A 100 20.60 1.43 -2.95
CA LEU A 100 20.71 2.80 -3.42
C LEU A 100 19.47 3.56 -2.90
N ASP A 101 19.65 4.80 -2.45
CA ASP A 101 18.57 5.69 -1.98
C ASP A 101 17.63 6.16 -3.10
N ASN A 102 17.44 5.33 -4.13
CA ASN A 102 16.62 5.58 -5.29
C ASN A 102 15.29 4.84 -5.12
N PHE A 103 14.22 5.61 -4.95
CA PHE A 103 12.86 5.09 -4.96
C PHE A 103 12.35 5.10 -6.41
N MET A 104 11.79 3.99 -6.86
CA MET A 104 10.98 3.99 -8.08
C MET A 104 9.54 4.30 -7.68
N SER A 105 8.99 5.38 -8.24
CA SER A 105 7.54 5.58 -8.25
C SER A 105 6.91 4.44 -9.01
N ILE A 106 5.84 3.88 -8.44
CA ILE A 106 4.98 2.96 -9.15
C ILE A 106 3.93 3.84 -9.84
N ASP A 107 4.04 4.01 -11.17
CA ASP A 107 3.15 4.85 -12.00
C ASP A 107 2.11 4.00 -12.77
#